data_AF-A0A8S3SVJ5-F1
#
_entry.id   AF-A0A8S3SVJ5-F1
#
_cell.length_a   1.000
_cell.length_b   1.000
_cell.length_c   1.000
_cell.angle_alpha   90.00
_cell.angle_beta   90.00
_cell.angle_gamma   90.00
#
_symmetry.space_group_name_H-M   'P 1'
#
loop_
_entity.id
_entity.type
_entity.pdbx_description
1 polymer ?
#
loop_
_entity_poly.entity_id
_entity_poly.type
_entity_poly.pdbx_seq_one_letter_code
_entity_poly.pdbx_strand_id
1 'polypeptide(L)'
;MASKMKMCDPCSRLNKSSEGLKYCTDCEDTLCTDCAALHSAVKLLASHHLVDVSVTTGNTFNVKKDCNDHEDMSYEFYCSDHDCLICRTCIANTHRTCGKIQPIEVAAKGCKTSSMLEGVCKDIASLLQSTKTLLEDRQKKKTSVGQSKANVLKEIAKFRHDINVHLDQLENKCRSEVDILERTISKTVGKELADADKRQHVIQDIWQQVDFFTKNGSESQIFIFLNTVKSDISRQAASLQDIIPSLETNDIEFKPLDLISVMKSFGSVKKFYPMYSELSTS
;
A
#
# COMPACT_ATOMS: atom_id res chain seq x y z
N MET A 1 -23.26 45.28 14.31
CA MET A 1 -23.23 44.24 13.25
C MET A 1 -22.01 44.52 12.40
N ALA A 2 -20.96 43.70 12.49
CA ALA A 2 -19.75 43.90 11.69
C ALA A 2 -20.06 43.59 10.21
N SER A 3 -19.88 44.58 9.35
CA SER A 3 -20.02 44.42 7.90
C SER A 3 -18.96 43.40 7.44
N LYS A 4 -19.40 42.25 6.93
CA LYS A 4 -18.51 41.18 6.47
C LYS A 4 -17.80 41.69 5.21
N MET A 5 -16.50 42.01 5.30
CA MET A 5 -15.69 42.45 4.16
C MET A 5 -15.79 41.40 3.04
N LYS A 6 -16.17 41.82 1.83
CA LYS A 6 -16.20 40.94 0.65
C LYS A 6 -14.78 40.82 0.10
N MET A 7 -14.37 39.61 -0.24
CA MET A 7 -13.04 39.33 -0.81
C MET A 7 -13.06 39.43 -2.32
N CYS A 8 -11.92 39.71 -2.94
CA CYS A 8 -11.77 39.68 -4.39
C CYS A 8 -11.91 38.23 -4.92
N ASP A 9 -12.85 37.99 -5.82
CA ASP A 9 -13.18 36.68 -6.37
C ASP A 9 -12.06 36.10 -7.25
N PRO A 10 -11.47 36.85 -8.22
CA PRO A 10 -10.29 36.39 -8.96
C PRO A 10 -9.09 36.06 -8.06
N CYS A 11 -8.81 36.87 -7.04
CA CYS A 11 -7.74 36.60 -6.09
C CYS A 11 -8.01 35.33 -5.29
N SER A 12 -9.25 35.13 -4.84
CA SER A 12 -9.66 33.94 -4.10
C SER A 12 -9.52 32.67 -4.94
N ARG A 13 -9.89 32.71 -6.23
CA ARG A 13 -9.66 31.62 -7.20
C ARG A 13 -8.17 31.27 -7.36
N LEU A 14 -7.28 32.24 -7.13
CA LEU A 14 -5.82 32.08 -7.16
C LEU A 14 -5.21 31.83 -5.77
N ASN A 15 -6.01 31.52 -4.74
CA ASN A 15 -5.57 31.35 -3.36
C ASN A 15 -4.84 32.58 -2.77
N LYS A 16 -5.18 33.79 -3.22
CA LYS A 16 -4.71 35.06 -2.68
C LYS A 16 -5.82 35.75 -1.90
N SER A 17 -5.46 36.42 -0.81
CA SER A 17 -6.38 37.20 0.01
C SER A 17 -6.22 38.68 -0.30
N SER A 18 -7.22 39.28 -0.93
CA SER A 18 -7.26 40.73 -1.21
C SER A 18 -8.67 41.25 -1.03
N GLU A 19 -8.82 42.42 -0.42
CA GLU A 19 -10.11 43.06 -0.19
C GLU A 19 -10.78 43.42 -1.52
N GLY A 20 -12.06 43.06 -1.65
CA GLY A 20 -12.88 43.43 -2.79
C GLY A 20 -13.49 44.81 -2.59
N LEU A 21 -13.15 45.76 -3.46
CA LEU A 21 -13.59 47.16 -3.39
C LEU A 21 -14.60 47.53 -4.47
N LYS A 22 -14.51 46.87 -5.64
CA LYS A 22 -15.44 47.04 -6.76
C LYS A 22 -16.23 45.75 -6.98
N TYR A 23 -17.45 45.86 -7.48
CA TYR A 23 -18.26 44.73 -7.94
C TYR A 23 -18.58 44.93 -9.42
N CYS A 24 -18.29 43.93 -10.24
CA CYS A 24 -18.66 43.93 -11.64
C CYS A 24 -20.04 43.32 -11.79
N THR A 25 -21.01 44.08 -12.27
CA THR A 25 -22.38 43.57 -12.40
C THR A 25 -22.57 42.60 -13.56
N ASP A 26 -21.70 42.66 -14.56
CA ASP A 26 -21.75 41.80 -15.76
C ASP A 26 -21.02 40.45 -15.54
N CYS A 27 -19.96 40.44 -14.72
CA CYS A 27 -19.23 39.22 -14.36
C CYS A 27 -19.68 38.59 -13.05
N GLU A 28 -20.48 39.32 -12.27
CA GLU A 28 -20.89 38.98 -10.90
C GLU A 28 -19.71 38.77 -9.93
N ASP A 29 -18.54 39.33 -10.25
CA ASP A 29 -17.30 39.19 -9.48
C ASP A 29 -17.02 40.46 -8.65
N THR A 30 -16.61 40.26 -7.40
CA THR A 30 -16.02 41.28 -6.53
C THR A 30 -14.52 41.38 -6.84
N LEU A 31 -14.02 42.58 -7.06
CA LEU A 31 -12.67 42.87 -7.53
C LEU A 31 -11.93 43.78 -6.52
N CYS A 32 -10.67 43.46 -6.22
CA CYS A 32 -9.76 44.41 -5.59
C CYS A 32 -9.36 45.52 -6.58
N THR A 33 -8.64 46.54 -6.12
CA THR A 33 -8.17 47.65 -6.97
C THR A 33 -7.46 47.17 -8.24
N ASP A 34 -6.53 46.22 -8.10
CA ASP A 34 -5.72 45.72 -9.21
C ASP A 34 -6.55 44.92 -10.21
N CYS A 35 -7.41 44.04 -9.70
CA CYS A 35 -8.32 43.28 -10.54
C CYS A 35 -9.29 44.20 -11.27
N ALA A 36 -9.84 45.23 -10.61
CA ALA A 36 -10.73 46.21 -11.24
C ALA A 36 -10.04 47.05 -12.32
N ALA A 37 -8.79 47.47 -12.07
CA ALA A 37 -7.99 48.21 -13.04
C ALA A 37 -7.72 47.35 -14.29
N LEU A 38 -7.32 46.09 -14.10
CA LEU A 38 -7.13 45.16 -15.21
C LEU A 38 -8.44 44.90 -15.96
N HIS A 39 -9.52 44.70 -15.21
CA HIS A 39 -10.86 44.46 -15.76
C HIS A 39 -11.31 45.60 -16.67
N SER A 40 -11.04 46.84 -16.29
CA SER A 40 -11.37 48.03 -17.09
C SER A 40 -10.42 48.23 -18.28
N ALA A 41 -9.18 47.75 -18.18
CA ALA A 41 -8.17 47.89 -19.23
C ALA A 41 -8.31 46.87 -20.36
N VAL A 42 -8.91 45.70 -20.09
CA VAL A 42 -9.13 44.66 -21.10
C VAL A 42 -10.28 45.05 -22.01
N LYS A 43 -10.02 45.18 -23.31
CA LYS A 43 -11.01 45.64 -24.32
C LYS A 43 -12.37 44.94 -24.26
N LEU A 44 -12.39 43.64 -23.95
CA LEU A 44 -13.61 42.85 -23.85
C LEU A 44 -14.44 43.18 -22.60
N LEU A 45 -13.78 43.55 -21.50
CA LEU A 45 -14.36 43.78 -20.18
C LEU A 45 -14.52 45.28 -19.87
N ALA A 46 -13.95 46.15 -20.71
CA ALA A 46 -13.95 47.60 -20.54
C ALA A 46 -15.36 48.21 -20.54
N SER A 47 -16.33 47.55 -21.17
CA SER A 47 -17.74 47.96 -21.16
C SER A 47 -18.53 47.40 -19.97
N HIS A 48 -17.91 46.60 -19.11
CA HIS A 48 -18.58 46.06 -17.93
C HIS A 48 -18.72 47.15 -16.87
N HIS A 49 -19.83 47.10 -16.13
CA HIS A 49 -20.19 48.09 -15.14
C HIS A 49 -19.61 47.70 -13.78
N LEU A 50 -18.66 48.51 -13.31
CA LEU A 50 -18.06 48.39 -11.99
C LEU A 50 -18.72 49.37 -11.02
N VAL A 51 -19.17 48.86 -9.88
CA VAL A 51 -19.76 49.66 -8.79
C VAL A 51 -18.98 49.51 -7.50
N ASP A 52 -18.96 50.55 -6.65
CA ASP A 52 -18.29 50.47 -5.35
C ASP A 52 -19.05 49.56 -4.38
N VAL A 53 -18.32 48.63 -3.75
CA VAL A 53 -18.87 47.69 -2.76
C VAL A 53 -19.38 48.42 -1.51
N SER A 54 -18.85 49.61 -1.21
CA SER A 54 -19.31 50.46 -0.09
C SER A 54 -20.61 51.22 -0.39
N VAL A 55 -20.98 51.38 -1.66
CA VAL A 55 -22.15 52.17 -2.11
C VAL A 55 -23.31 51.26 -2.56
N THR A 56 -23.16 49.93 -2.49
CA THR A 56 -24.23 49.00 -2.90
C THR A 56 -25.43 48.98 -1.94
N THR A 57 -26.28 50.00 -2.01
CA THR A 57 -27.68 49.95 -1.57
C THR A 57 -28.55 49.47 -2.73
N GLY A 58 -29.30 48.39 -2.52
CA GLY A 58 -30.51 47.98 -3.26
C GLY A 58 -30.44 47.69 -4.77
N ASN A 59 -29.88 48.59 -5.57
CA ASN A 59 -30.07 48.68 -7.02
C ASN A 59 -28.83 48.31 -7.85
N THR A 60 -27.77 47.84 -7.22
CA THR A 60 -26.43 47.65 -7.80
C THR A 60 -26.13 46.21 -8.24
N PHE A 61 -27.09 45.29 -8.08
CA PHE A 61 -26.95 43.91 -8.55
C PHE A 61 -27.77 43.75 -9.84
N ASN A 62 -27.11 43.46 -10.97
CA ASN A 62 -27.81 42.99 -12.17
C ASN A 62 -28.19 41.53 -11.96
N VAL A 63 -29.40 41.30 -11.46
CA VAL A 63 -30.05 40.00 -11.63
C VAL A 63 -30.45 39.90 -13.10
N LYS A 64 -30.22 38.76 -13.77
CA LYS A 64 -30.71 38.54 -15.14
C LYS A 64 -32.19 38.91 -15.22
N LYS A 65 -32.48 39.97 -15.97
CA LYS A 65 -33.85 40.46 -16.14
C LYS A 65 -34.47 39.96 -17.42
N ASP A 66 -33.70 39.41 -18.35
CA ASP A 66 -34.20 39.08 -19.68
C ASP A 66 -34.99 37.76 -19.68
N CYS A 67 -36.12 37.79 -20.38
CA CYS A 67 -36.98 36.66 -20.61
C CYS A 67 -36.25 35.60 -21.42
N ASN A 68 -36.23 34.37 -20.93
CA ASN A 68 -35.61 33.26 -21.66
C ASN A 68 -36.32 32.92 -22.99
N ASP A 69 -37.61 33.27 -23.13
CA ASP A 69 -38.43 32.89 -24.28
C ASP A 69 -38.54 33.99 -25.35
N HIS A 70 -38.19 35.23 -24.99
CA HIS A 70 -38.37 36.40 -25.86
C HIS A 70 -37.17 37.33 -25.76
N GLU A 71 -36.40 37.42 -26.85
CA GLU A 71 -35.24 38.32 -26.98
C GLU A 71 -35.66 39.79 -26.75
N ASP A 72 -34.76 40.57 -26.16
CA ASP A 72 -34.92 41.98 -25.82
C ASP A 72 -36.11 42.34 -24.91
N MET A 73 -36.73 41.34 -24.27
CA MET A 73 -37.82 41.54 -23.32
C MET A 73 -37.38 41.19 -21.91
N SER A 74 -37.68 42.05 -20.94
CA SER A 74 -37.43 41.76 -19.52
C SER A 74 -38.62 41.08 -18.84
N TYR A 75 -38.33 40.24 -17.85
CA TYR A 75 -39.26 39.80 -16.82
C TYR A 75 -39.83 41.02 -16.10
N GLU A 76 -41.16 41.14 -16.16
CA GLU A 76 -41.92 42.24 -15.54
C GLU A 76 -43.02 41.70 -14.61
N PHE A 77 -43.44 40.45 -14.82
CA PHE A 77 -44.53 39.83 -14.07
C PHE A 77 -44.12 38.45 -13.56
N TYR A 78 -44.82 37.99 -12.53
CA TYR A 78 -44.76 36.64 -12.00
C TYR A 78 -46.12 35.98 -12.15
N CYS A 79 -46.14 34.80 -12.75
CA CYS A 79 -47.34 33.97 -12.89
C CYS A 79 -47.39 32.97 -11.74
N SER A 80 -48.33 33.12 -10.82
CA SER A 80 -48.49 32.19 -9.70
C SER A 80 -49.15 30.87 -10.11
N ASP A 81 -49.86 30.82 -11.23
CA ASP A 81 -50.47 29.58 -11.73
C ASP A 81 -49.41 28.60 -12.25
N HIS A 82 -48.23 29.10 -12.66
CA HIS A 82 -47.12 28.32 -13.21
C HIS A 82 -45.81 28.46 -12.43
N ASP A 83 -45.80 29.25 -11.35
CA ASP A 83 -44.63 29.52 -10.50
C ASP A 83 -43.39 29.97 -11.32
N CYS A 84 -43.58 30.96 -12.20
CA CYS A 84 -42.52 31.42 -13.11
C CYS A 84 -42.52 32.94 -13.35
N LEU A 85 -41.34 33.48 -13.67
CA LEU A 85 -41.14 34.85 -14.13
C LEU A 85 -41.49 34.94 -15.63
N ILE A 86 -42.20 36.00 -16.02
CA ILE A 86 -42.69 36.19 -17.39
C ILE A 86 -42.60 37.66 -17.86
N CYS A 87 -42.47 37.88 -19.16
CA CYS A 87 -42.52 39.22 -19.79
C CYS A 87 -43.92 39.54 -20.33
N ARG A 88 -44.12 40.74 -20.89
CA ARG A 88 -45.39 41.15 -21.51
C ARG A 88 -45.83 40.22 -22.64
N THR A 89 -44.89 39.74 -23.44
CA THR A 89 -45.16 38.83 -24.56
C THR A 89 -45.59 37.44 -24.09
N CYS A 90 -45.00 36.92 -23.00
CA CYS A 90 -45.43 35.67 -22.37
C CYS A 90 -46.90 35.72 -21.94
N ILE A 91 -47.37 36.85 -21.36
CA ILE A 91 -48.79 37.04 -21.00
C ILE A 91 -49.68 36.89 -22.23
N ALA A 92 -49.30 37.58 -23.31
CA ALA A 92 -50.04 37.60 -24.55
C ALA A 92 -49.90 36.32 -25.38
N ASN A 93 -49.05 35.35 -25.02
CA ASN A 93 -48.85 34.13 -25.81
C ASN A 93 -49.24 32.89 -25.01
N THR A 94 -48.52 32.61 -23.92
CA THR A 94 -48.57 31.35 -23.18
C THR A 94 -49.38 31.44 -21.89
N HIS A 95 -49.57 32.64 -21.33
CA HIS A 95 -50.27 32.85 -20.06
C HIS A 95 -51.61 33.60 -20.20
N ARG A 96 -52.21 33.62 -21.41
CA ARG A 96 -53.49 34.34 -21.70
C ARG A 96 -54.64 33.96 -20.78
N THR A 97 -54.67 32.70 -20.33
CA THR A 97 -55.74 32.13 -19.51
C THR A 97 -55.38 32.04 -18.03
N CYS A 98 -54.19 32.49 -17.63
CA CYS A 98 -53.78 32.50 -16.22
C CYS A 98 -54.51 33.60 -15.46
N GLY A 99 -55.09 33.26 -14.33
CA GLY A 99 -55.85 34.18 -13.49
C GLY A 99 -54.99 34.93 -12.47
N LYS A 100 -53.78 34.44 -12.19
CA LYS A 100 -52.91 34.96 -11.12
C LYS A 100 -51.57 35.44 -11.65
N ILE A 101 -51.60 36.57 -12.35
CA ILE A 101 -50.40 37.27 -12.81
C ILE A 101 -50.29 38.60 -12.06
N GLN A 102 -49.10 38.88 -11.53
CA GLN A 102 -48.83 40.09 -10.76
C GLN A 102 -47.48 40.70 -11.16
N PRO A 103 -47.33 42.04 -11.13
CA PRO A 103 -46.02 42.67 -11.32
C PRO A 103 -44.99 42.13 -10.33
N ILE A 104 -43.74 41.98 -10.76
CA ILE A 104 -42.66 41.41 -9.92
C ILE A 104 -42.47 42.22 -8.64
N GLU A 105 -42.62 43.55 -8.68
CA GLU A 105 -42.50 44.41 -7.50
C GLU A 105 -43.56 44.10 -6.44
N VAL A 106 -44.72 43.59 -6.86
CA VAL A 106 -45.80 43.15 -5.97
C VAL A 106 -45.51 41.75 -5.45
N ALA A 107 -45.15 40.81 -6.33
CA ALA A 107 -44.82 39.43 -5.96
C ALA A 107 -43.58 39.33 -5.05
N ALA A 108 -42.61 40.23 -5.22
CA ALA A 108 -41.38 40.28 -4.44
C ALA A 108 -41.54 40.90 -3.04
N LYS A 109 -42.71 41.47 -2.72
CA LYS A 109 -42.94 42.09 -1.40
C LYS A 109 -42.79 41.05 -0.30
N GLY A 110 -41.93 41.35 0.67
CA GLY A 110 -41.67 40.46 1.80
C GLY A 110 -40.76 39.27 1.48
N CYS A 111 -40.22 39.12 0.26
CA CYS A 111 -39.29 38.03 -0.07
C CYS A 111 -38.06 37.98 0.86
N LYS A 112 -37.54 39.14 1.27
CA LYS A 112 -36.41 39.24 2.22
C LYS A 112 -36.71 38.64 3.61
N THR A 113 -37.98 38.54 3.97
CA THR A 113 -38.45 37.98 5.24
C THR A 113 -39.33 36.74 5.02
N SER A 114 -39.32 36.18 3.81
CA SER A 114 -40.15 35.04 3.45
C SER A 114 -39.53 33.74 3.99
N SER A 115 -40.40 32.81 4.39
CA SER A 115 -40.00 31.44 4.74
C SER A 115 -39.33 30.71 3.57
N MET A 116 -39.63 31.09 2.32
CA MET A 116 -38.99 30.56 1.12
C MET A 116 -37.49 30.89 1.09
N LEU A 117 -37.12 32.16 1.31
CA LEU A 117 -35.71 32.56 1.39
C LEU A 117 -35.02 31.88 2.57
N GLU A 118 -35.69 31.79 3.72
CA GLU A 118 -35.15 31.08 4.89
C GLU A 118 -34.90 29.60 4.61
N GLY A 119 -35.83 28.93 3.91
CA GLY A 119 -35.72 27.54 3.47
C GLY A 119 -34.51 27.32 2.56
N VAL A 120 -34.40 28.12 1.48
CA VAL A 120 -33.25 28.06 0.56
C VAL A 120 -31.93 28.31 1.30
N CYS A 121 -31.89 29.27 2.23
CA CYS A 121 -30.69 29.52 3.03
C CYS A 121 -30.32 28.32 3.92
N LYS A 122 -31.31 27.67 4.54
CA LYS A 122 -31.10 26.45 5.34
C LYS A 122 -30.63 25.28 4.50
N ASP A 123 -31.20 25.07 3.32
CA ASP A 123 -30.81 24.01 2.39
C ASP A 123 -29.37 24.19 1.92
N ILE A 124 -29.00 25.40 1.51
CA ILE A 124 -27.63 25.74 1.12
C ILE A 124 -26.67 25.51 2.30
N ALA A 125 -27.02 25.96 3.51
CA ALA A 125 -26.19 25.75 4.70
C ALA A 125 -26.00 24.25 5.01
N SER A 126 -27.06 23.45 4.88
CA SER A 126 -27.04 22.00 5.05
C SER A 126 -26.16 21.31 4.00
N LEU A 127 -26.27 21.70 2.73
CA LEU A 127 -25.44 21.19 1.65
C LEU A 127 -23.96 21.54 1.84
N LEU A 128 -23.65 22.76 2.25
CA LEU A 128 -22.29 23.18 2.57
C LEU A 128 -21.70 22.33 3.71
N GLN A 129 -22.46 22.12 4.78
CA GLN A 129 -22.02 21.31 5.91
C GLN A 129 -21.82 19.83 5.54
N SER A 130 -22.74 19.27 4.75
CA SER A 130 -22.67 17.89 4.26
C SER A 130 -21.45 17.69 3.36
N THR A 131 -21.21 18.64 2.45
CA THR A 131 -20.05 18.62 1.54
C THR A 131 -18.74 18.74 2.29
N LYS A 132 -18.67 19.62 3.30
CA LYS A 132 -17.50 19.73 4.18
C LYS A 132 -17.20 18.41 4.89
N THR A 133 -18.23 17.78 5.47
CA THR A 133 -18.08 16.49 6.15
C THR A 133 -17.61 15.39 5.20
N LEU A 134 -18.15 15.34 3.99
CA LEU A 134 -17.71 14.41 2.94
C LEU A 134 -16.24 14.62 2.58
N LEU A 135 -15.80 15.87 2.41
CA LEU A 135 -14.41 16.20 2.10
C LEU A 135 -13.47 15.73 3.22
N GLU A 136 -13.83 15.98 4.48
CA GLU A 136 -13.04 15.54 5.64
C GLU A 136 -12.95 14.00 5.72
N ASP A 137 -14.05 13.28 5.53
CA ASP A 137 -14.08 11.82 5.51
C ASP A 137 -13.21 11.25 4.38
N ARG A 138 -13.36 11.77 3.16
CA ARG A 138 -12.59 11.31 1.99
C ARG A 138 -11.10 11.60 2.15
N GLN A 139 -10.74 12.74 2.75
CA GLN A 139 -9.35 13.06 3.05
C GLN A 139 -8.76 12.09 4.09
N LYS A 140 -9.49 11.81 5.19
CA LYS A 140 -9.08 10.82 6.19
C LYS A 140 -8.92 9.44 5.57
N LYS A 141 -9.87 9.02 4.72
CA LYS A 141 -9.83 7.72 4.04
C LYS A 141 -8.65 7.61 3.09
N LYS A 142 -8.34 8.67 2.33
CA LYS A 142 -7.16 8.73 1.44
C LYS A 142 -5.87 8.50 2.22
N THR A 143 -5.70 9.18 3.36
CA THR A 143 -4.53 8.99 4.22
C THR A 143 -4.48 7.57 4.82
N SER A 144 -5.62 7.07 5.30
CA SER A 144 -5.73 5.73 5.88
C SER A 144 -5.39 4.62 4.88
N VAL A 145 -5.76 4.76 3.61
CA VAL A 145 -5.35 3.82 2.54
C VAL A 145 -3.84 3.82 2.36
N GLY A 146 -3.19 4.99 2.39
CA GLY A 146 -1.73 5.10 2.33
C GLY A 146 -1.04 4.40 3.51
N GLN A 147 -1.55 4.60 4.72
CA GLN A 147 -1.05 3.93 5.93
C GLN A 147 -1.25 2.41 5.87
N SER A 148 -2.43 1.95 5.43
CA SER A 148 -2.73 0.54 5.25
C SER A 148 -1.78 -0.13 4.26
N LYS A 149 -1.50 0.53 3.12
CA LYS A 149 -0.48 0.06 2.16
C LYS A 149 0.90 -0.09 2.82
N ALA A 150 1.35 0.93 3.55
CA ALA A 150 2.66 0.90 4.22
C ALA A 150 2.76 -0.24 5.24
N ASN A 151 1.70 -0.48 5.99
CA ASN A 151 1.63 -1.58 6.96
C ASN A 151 1.68 -2.95 6.29
N VAL A 152 0.88 -3.18 5.24
CA VAL A 152 0.90 -4.46 4.50
C VAL A 152 2.26 -4.72 3.86
N LEU A 153 2.92 -3.70 3.31
CA LEU A 153 4.29 -3.84 2.78
C LEU A 153 5.30 -4.23 3.87
N LYS A 154 5.15 -3.67 5.08
CA LYS A 154 5.99 -4.02 6.24
C LYS A 154 5.75 -5.46 6.68
N GLU A 155 4.50 -5.93 6.67
CA GLU A 155 4.16 -7.31 7.00
C GLU A 155 4.74 -8.31 5.99
N ILE A 156 4.65 -8.02 4.69
CA ILE A 156 5.26 -8.83 3.63
C ILE A 156 6.79 -8.91 3.82
N ALA A 157 7.43 -7.77 4.11
CA ALA A 157 8.87 -7.73 4.34
C ALA A 157 9.28 -8.53 5.58
N LYS A 158 8.53 -8.40 6.68
CA LYS A 158 8.75 -9.17 7.90
C LYS A 158 8.58 -10.68 7.65
N PHE A 159 7.52 -11.08 6.98
CA PHE A 159 7.26 -12.48 6.65
C PHE A 159 8.42 -13.11 5.85
N ARG A 160 8.92 -12.38 4.84
CA ARG A 160 10.12 -12.83 4.08
C ARG A 160 11.35 -12.95 4.98
N HIS A 161 11.57 -12.00 5.87
CA HIS A 161 12.69 -12.04 6.81
C HIS A 161 12.60 -13.26 7.73
N ASP A 162 11.42 -13.53 8.29
CA ASP A 162 11.20 -14.68 9.17
C ASP A 162 11.44 -16.01 8.44
N ILE A 163 11.04 -16.12 7.16
CA ILE A 163 11.37 -17.29 6.31
C ILE A 163 12.89 -17.45 6.18
N ASN A 164 13.62 -16.39 5.83
CA ASN A 164 15.08 -16.46 5.67
C ASN A 164 15.77 -16.92 6.95
N VAL A 165 15.39 -16.34 8.11
CA VAL A 165 15.93 -16.75 9.41
C VAL A 165 15.68 -18.23 9.67
N HIS A 166 14.50 -18.74 9.31
CA HIS A 166 14.21 -20.15 9.47
C HIS A 166 15.03 -21.04 8.52
N LEU A 167 15.24 -20.61 7.27
CA LEU A 167 16.11 -21.33 6.32
C LEU A 167 17.56 -21.39 6.82
N ASP A 168 18.08 -20.30 7.38
CA ASP A 168 19.42 -20.27 7.99
C ASP A 168 19.52 -21.26 9.17
N GLN A 169 18.46 -21.38 9.99
CA GLN A 169 18.41 -22.36 11.09
C GLN A 169 18.43 -23.80 10.57
N LEU A 170 17.68 -24.09 9.50
CA LEU A 170 17.66 -25.42 8.88
C LEU A 170 19.01 -25.77 8.28
N GLU A 171 19.67 -24.83 7.60
CA GLU A 171 21.03 -25.03 7.08
C GLU A 171 22.01 -25.36 8.22
N ASN A 172 22.01 -24.57 9.28
CA ASN A 172 22.89 -24.79 10.43
C ASN A 172 22.65 -26.14 11.11
N LYS A 173 21.40 -26.60 11.14
CA LYS A 173 21.07 -27.93 11.64
C LYS A 173 21.66 -29.02 10.75
N CYS A 174 21.48 -28.95 9.43
CA CYS A 174 22.07 -29.91 8.50
C CYS A 174 23.61 -29.92 8.56
N ARG A 175 24.23 -28.74 8.67
CA ARG A 175 25.69 -28.63 8.88
C ARG A 175 26.14 -29.33 10.16
N SER A 176 25.40 -29.15 11.25
CA SER A 176 25.70 -29.81 12.52
C SER A 176 25.57 -31.34 12.42
N GLU A 177 24.59 -31.83 11.67
CA GLU A 177 24.42 -33.26 11.41
C GLU A 177 25.59 -33.83 10.61
N VAL A 178 26.05 -33.13 9.56
CA VAL A 178 27.25 -33.50 8.79
C VAL A 178 28.50 -33.53 9.67
N ASP A 179 28.72 -32.50 10.49
CA ASP A 179 29.84 -32.42 11.43
C ASP A 179 29.86 -33.59 12.43
N ILE A 180 28.68 -34.00 12.92
CA ILE A 180 28.56 -35.13 13.85
C ILE A 180 28.88 -36.46 13.14
N LEU A 181 28.38 -36.64 11.92
CA LEU A 181 28.65 -37.82 11.10
C LEU A 181 30.14 -37.94 10.80
N GLU A 182 30.77 -36.86 10.32
CA GLU A 182 32.20 -36.79 10.05
C GLU A 182 33.01 -37.20 11.28
N ARG A 183 32.76 -36.57 12.44
CA ARG A 183 33.50 -36.89 13.67
C ARG A 183 33.34 -38.34 14.10
N THR A 184 32.14 -38.90 13.91
CA THR A 184 31.85 -40.29 14.26
C THR A 184 32.61 -41.25 13.36
N ILE A 185 32.53 -41.03 12.05
CA ILE A 185 33.26 -41.80 11.03
C ILE A 185 34.77 -41.72 11.27
N SER A 186 35.31 -40.50 11.40
CA SER A 186 36.74 -40.26 11.63
C SER A 186 37.25 -40.93 12.90
N LYS A 187 36.43 -40.98 13.97
CA LYS A 187 36.78 -41.69 15.20
C LYS A 187 36.80 -43.21 15.02
N THR A 188 35.88 -43.78 14.25
CA THR A 188 35.84 -45.21 13.94
C THR A 188 37.03 -45.60 13.07
N VAL A 189 37.23 -44.92 11.95
CA VAL A 189 38.36 -45.13 11.03
C VAL A 189 39.70 -44.94 11.76
N GLY A 190 39.81 -43.94 12.63
CA GLY A 190 41.02 -43.73 13.43
C GLY A 190 41.37 -44.91 14.36
N LYS A 191 40.37 -45.60 14.93
CA LYS A 191 40.61 -46.82 15.71
C LYS A 191 41.03 -47.99 14.82
N GLU A 192 40.33 -48.18 13.70
CA GLU A 192 40.66 -49.22 12.72
C GLU A 192 42.10 -49.08 12.21
N LEU A 193 42.52 -47.84 11.92
CA LEU A 193 43.88 -47.50 11.51
C LEU A 193 44.90 -47.84 12.61
N ALA A 194 44.64 -47.45 13.86
CA ALA A 194 45.52 -47.76 14.98
C ALA A 194 45.68 -49.28 15.22
N ASP A 195 44.62 -50.06 15.01
CA ASP A 195 44.68 -51.51 15.17
C ASP A 195 45.32 -52.19 13.94
N ALA A 196 45.13 -51.66 12.74
CA ALA A 196 45.85 -52.09 11.54
C ALA A 196 47.36 -51.85 11.67
N ASP A 197 47.76 -50.68 12.18
CA ASP A 197 49.16 -50.30 12.41
C ASP A 197 49.88 -51.25 13.40
N LYS A 198 49.24 -51.54 14.55
CA LYS A 198 49.76 -52.53 15.51
C LYS A 198 49.95 -53.91 14.88
N ARG A 199 48.99 -54.37 14.07
CA ARG A 199 49.09 -55.66 13.38
C ARG A 199 50.22 -55.66 12.36
N GLN A 200 50.37 -54.57 11.61
CA GLN A 200 51.46 -54.42 10.66
C GLN A 200 52.83 -54.50 11.34
N HIS A 201 53.00 -53.84 12.49
CA HIS A 201 54.22 -53.96 13.30
C HIS A 201 54.51 -55.40 13.72
N VAL A 202 53.52 -56.14 14.24
CA VAL A 202 53.70 -57.55 14.63
C VAL A 202 54.09 -58.42 13.43
N ILE A 203 53.44 -58.26 12.28
CA ILE A 203 53.75 -59.02 11.06
C ILE A 203 55.17 -58.68 10.57
N GLN A 204 55.56 -57.41 10.65
CA GLN A 204 56.89 -56.96 10.25
C GLN A 204 57.99 -57.51 11.17
N ASP A 205 57.77 -57.56 12.48
CA ASP A 205 58.69 -58.16 13.45
C ASP A 205 58.87 -59.66 13.20
N ILE A 206 57.76 -60.39 12.96
CA ILE A 206 57.81 -61.81 12.60
C ILE A 206 58.62 -61.99 11.31
N TRP A 207 58.39 -61.15 10.29
CA TRP A 207 59.11 -61.23 9.04
C TRP A 207 60.61 -60.99 9.22
N GLN A 208 61.02 -60.00 10.01
CA GLN A 208 62.43 -59.74 10.32
C GLN A 208 63.10 -60.93 11.02
N GLN A 209 62.39 -61.59 11.94
CA GLN A 209 62.90 -62.79 12.60
C GLN A 209 63.04 -63.96 11.61
N VAL A 210 62.03 -64.20 10.76
CA VAL A 210 62.10 -65.21 9.69
C VAL A 210 63.31 -64.97 8.77
N ASP A 211 63.52 -63.73 8.32
CA ASP A 211 64.66 -63.35 7.47
C ASP A 211 66.02 -63.57 8.18
N PHE A 212 66.12 -63.22 9.46
CA PHE A 212 67.34 -63.45 10.24
C PHE A 212 67.67 -64.94 10.41
N PHE A 213 66.70 -65.75 10.83
CA PHE A 213 66.90 -67.19 11.07
C PHE A 213 67.19 -67.96 9.78
N THR A 214 66.56 -67.59 8.66
CA THR A 214 66.82 -68.24 7.37
C THR A 214 68.21 -67.96 6.82
N LYS A 215 68.81 -66.80 7.15
CA LYS A 215 70.18 -66.44 6.75
C LYS A 215 71.26 -67.00 7.66
N ASN A 216 71.00 -67.09 8.97
CA ASN A 216 72.04 -67.30 9.98
C ASN A 216 71.83 -68.54 10.88
N GLY A 217 70.63 -69.12 10.90
CA GLY A 217 70.26 -70.20 11.82
C GLY A 217 70.61 -71.61 11.33
N SER A 218 70.80 -72.55 12.26
CA SER A 218 70.89 -73.97 11.92
C SER A 218 69.51 -74.58 11.61
N GLU A 219 69.47 -75.71 10.91
CA GLU A 219 68.20 -76.38 10.54
C GLU A 219 67.29 -76.64 11.75
N SER A 220 67.86 -77.05 12.89
CA SER A 220 67.10 -77.30 14.11
C SER A 220 66.52 -76.02 14.71
N GLN A 221 67.27 -74.91 14.69
CA GLN A 221 66.79 -73.60 15.17
C GLN A 221 65.66 -73.08 14.28
N ILE A 222 65.81 -73.20 12.96
CA ILE A 222 64.77 -72.83 11.99
C ILE A 222 63.50 -73.67 12.23
N PHE A 223 63.63 -74.99 12.40
CA PHE A 223 62.48 -75.87 12.61
C PHE A 223 61.70 -75.53 13.90
N ILE A 224 62.39 -75.22 15.00
CA ILE A 224 61.76 -74.80 16.26
C ILE A 224 61.03 -73.47 16.06
N PHE A 225 61.71 -72.47 15.47
CA PHE A 225 61.16 -71.14 15.24
C PHE A 225 59.91 -71.18 14.34
N LEU A 226 59.96 -71.90 13.23
CA LEU A 226 58.81 -72.06 12.33
C LEU A 226 57.59 -72.65 13.04
N ASN A 227 57.79 -73.62 13.93
CA ASN A 227 56.68 -74.19 14.71
C ASN A 227 56.18 -73.25 15.81
N THR A 228 56.97 -72.25 16.23
CA THR A 228 56.53 -71.25 17.21
C THR A 228 55.72 -70.12 16.57
N VAL A 229 56.06 -69.67 15.36
CA VAL A 229 55.36 -68.54 14.69
C VAL A 229 54.17 -68.96 13.82
N LYS A 230 54.05 -70.25 13.47
CA LYS A 230 52.99 -70.76 12.56
C LYS A 230 51.57 -70.44 13.04
N SER A 231 51.32 -70.57 14.35
CA SER A 231 50.01 -70.25 14.95
C SER A 231 49.71 -68.76 14.91
N ASP A 232 50.72 -67.91 15.10
CA ASP A 232 50.60 -66.46 15.06
C ASP A 232 50.29 -65.95 13.65
N ILE A 233 50.99 -66.45 12.63
CA ILE A 233 50.73 -66.13 11.23
C ILE A 233 49.30 -66.53 10.84
N SER A 234 48.89 -67.75 11.22
CA SER A 234 47.55 -68.26 10.92
C SER A 234 46.47 -67.39 11.59
N ARG A 235 46.70 -66.94 12.83
CA ARG A 235 45.80 -66.06 13.56
C ARG A 235 45.66 -64.68 12.90
N GLN A 236 46.75 -64.07 12.47
CA GLN A 236 46.71 -62.78 11.78
C GLN A 236 46.03 -62.88 10.42
N ALA A 237 46.30 -63.95 9.65
CA ALA A 237 45.68 -64.18 8.35
C ALA A 237 44.15 -64.34 8.48
N ALA A 238 43.67 -65.14 9.44
CA ALA A 238 42.24 -65.30 9.69
C ALA A 238 41.58 -63.98 10.08
N SER A 239 42.20 -63.22 11.01
CA SER A 239 41.66 -61.92 11.43
C SER A 239 41.55 -60.91 10.28
N LEU A 240 42.49 -60.86 9.34
CA LEU A 240 42.41 -59.96 8.18
C LEU A 240 41.31 -60.39 7.21
N GLN A 241 41.13 -61.69 7.04
CA GLN A 241 40.10 -62.25 6.15
C GLN A 241 38.69 -61.94 6.65
N ASP A 242 38.50 -61.79 7.97
CA ASP A 242 37.25 -61.39 8.58
C ASP A 242 36.98 -59.87 8.47
N ILE A 243 38.02 -59.03 8.54
CA ILE A 243 37.89 -57.57 8.58
C ILE A 243 37.68 -56.97 7.18
N ILE A 244 38.45 -57.43 6.18
CA ILE A 244 38.44 -56.85 4.82
C ILE A 244 37.02 -56.77 4.21
N PRO A 245 36.17 -57.80 4.30
CA PRO A 245 34.81 -57.76 3.76
C PRO A 245 33.86 -56.81 4.49
N SER A 246 34.18 -56.45 5.74
CA SER A 246 33.35 -55.56 6.57
C SER A 246 33.72 -54.08 6.47
N LEU A 247 34.70 -53.71 5.63
CA LEU A 247 35.08 -52.32 5.41
C LEU A 247 33.98 -51.62 4.59
N GLU A 248 33.27 -50.69 5.22
CA GLU A 248 32.22 -49.90 4.59
C GLU A 248 32.76 -48.61 3.95
N THR A 249 32.05 -48.10 2.94
CA THR A 249 32.30 -46.78 2.36
C THR A 249 31.82 -45.69 3.32
N ASN A 250 32.68 -44.72 3.62
CA ASN A 250 32.46 -43.69 4.64
C ASN A 250 31.96 -42.35 4.06
N ASP A 251 31.28 -42.38 2.92
CA ASP A 251 30.82 -41.18 2.23
C ASP A 251 29.56 -40.59 2.87
N ILE A 252 29.52 -39.26 2.99
CA ILE A 252 28.37 -38.52 3.50
C ILE A 252 27.55 -37.99 2.31
N GLU A 253 26.27 -38.38 2.22
CA GLU A 253 25.36 -37.96 1.15
C GLU A 253 24.29 -36.97 1.67
N PHE A 254 24.04 -35.89 0.91
CA PHE A 254 22.94 -34.95 1.18
C PHE A 254 21.88 -34.99 0.06
N LYS A 255 20.61 -35.16 0.43
CA LYS A 255 19.46 -35.19 -0.49
C LYS A 255 18.50 -34.03 -0.19
N PRO A 256 18.48 -32.95 -0.98
CA PRO A 256 17.62 -31.81 -0.73
C PRO A 256 16.15 -32.11 -1.07
N LEU A 257 15.23 -31.46 -0.34
CA LEU A 257 13.81 -31.40 -0.70
C LEU A 257 13.58 -30.31 -1.76
N ASP A 258 12.69 -30.56 -2.72
CA ASP A 258 12.28 -29.55 -3.71
C ASP A 258 11.22 -28.59 -3.14
N LEU A 259 11.68 -27.63 -2.33
CA LEU A 259 10.81 -26.61 -1.73
C LEU A 259 10.33 -25.57 -2.75
N ILE A 260 11.09 -25.33 -3.82
CA ILE A 260 10.80 -24.29 -4.82
C ILE A 260 9.54 -24.66 -5.61
N SER A 261 9.38 -25.93 -5.98
CA SER A 261 8.18 -26.39 -6.69
C SER A 261 6.90 -26.31 -5.84
N VAL A 262 7.04 -26.37 -4.51
CA VAL A 262 5.91 -26.36 -3.56
C VAL A 262 5.47 -24.94 -3.21
N MET A 263 6.42 -24.04 -2.91
CA MET A 263 6.10 -22.69 -2.44
C MET A 263 5.93 -21.69 -3.58
N LYS A 264 4.73 -21.62 -4.15
CA LYS A 264 4.41 -20.75 -5.32
C LYS A 264 4.02 -19.31 -4.98
N SER A 265 3.72 -19.00 -3.73
CA SER A 265 3.30 -17.65 -3.30
C SER A 265 3.56 -17.43 -1.81
N PHE A 266 3.74 -16.17 -1.41
CA PHE A 266 3.79 -15.73 0.00
C PHE A 266 2.40 -15.46 0.60
N GLY A 267 1.34 -15.52 -0.21
CA GLY A 267 -0.04 -15.29 0.23
C GLY A 267 -0.88 -14.53 -0.78
N SER A 268 -1.89 -13.81 -0.28
CA SER A 268 -2.77 -13.00 -1.11
C SER A 268 -3.04 -11.65 -0.46
N VAL A 269 -3.13 -10.59 -1.26
CA VAL A 269 -3.52 -9.24 -0.82
C VAL A 269 -4.96 -8.99 -1.26
N LYS A 270 -5.84 -8.60 -0.32
CA LYS A 270 -7.26 -8.36 -0.58
C LYS A 270 -7.71 -7.03 0.02
N LYS A 271 -8.71 -6.40 -0.61
CA LYS A 271 -9.40 -5.24 -0.04
C LYS A 271 -10.37 -5.71 1.05
N PHE A 272 -10.27 -5.13 2.24
CA PHE A 272 -11.20 -5.42 3.33
C PHE A 272 -12.53 -4.67 3.13
N TYR A 273 -13.64 -5.40 3.16
CA TYR A 273 -14.99 -4.85 3.25
C TYR A 273 -15.48 -5.13 4.68
N PRO A 274 -15.62 -4.12 5.56
CA PRO A 274 -16.31 -4.34 6.81
C PRO A 274 -17.76 -4.72 6.48
N MET A 275 -18.22 -5.88 6.96
CA MET A 275 -19.65 -6.18 6.93
C MET A 275 -20.33 -5.15 7.83
N TYR A 276 -21.14 -4.28 7.23
CA TYR A 276 -22.10 -3.49 8.01
C TYR A 276 -23.10 -4.50 8.57
N SER A 277 -23.02 -4.76 9.87
CA SER A 277 -24.07 -5.45 10.60
C SER A 277 -25.35 -4.65 10.43
N GLU A 278 -26.36 -5.28 9.82
CA GLU A 278 -27.71 -4.75 9.67
C GLU A 278 -28.23 -4.30 11.04
N LEU A 279 -28.33 -2.98 11.22
CA LEU A 279 -29.26 -2.38 12.16
C LEU A 279 -30.60 -2.32 11.43
N SER A 280 -31.38 -3.39 11.53
CA SER A 280 -32.82 -3.38 11.27
C SER A 280 -33.51 -3.89 12.55
N THR A 281 -33.85 -2.95 13.44
CA THR A 281 -35.20 -2.35 13.61
C THR A 281 -36.10 -3.23 14.46
N SER A 282 -36.18 -2.85 15.74
CA SER A 282 -37.29 -3.14 16.65
C SER A 282 -38.60 -2.51 16.17
#